data_AF-A0A672Q0W9-F1
#
_entry.id   AF-A0A672Q0W9-F1
#
_cell.length_a   1.000
_cell.length_b   1.000
_cell.length_c   1.000
_cell.angle_alpha   90.00
_cell.angle_beta   90.00
_cell.angle_gamma   90.00
#
_symmetry.space_group_name_H-M   'P 1'
#
loop_
_entity.id
_entity.type
_entity.pdbx_description
1 polymer ?
#
loop_
_entity_poly.entity_id
_entity_poly.type
_entity_poly.pdbx_seq_one_letter_code
_entity_poly.pdbx_strand_id
1 'polypeptide(L)'
;MMNTFSKNHFSKFFLRKKIKIIYKFNSNVLSLSAYVYLFPGRSMGARTAVAVCNRMCDRQKDAVQGVLCLSFPLNVPGKPQTFVERSHGLHALSQTSVLFVSGTADNMCQQNLLQNVMLVMKSPSAVHWVKDANHGLAVRGRTEESVLEEVNSQIIAWVLQHK
;
A
#
# COMPACT_ATOMS: atom_id res chain seq x y z
N MET A 1 -1.85 -34.69 -10.16
CA MET A 1 -2.34 -34.51 -8.77
C MET A 1 -2.16 -33.05 -8.39
N MET A 2 -3.26 -32.30 -8.29
CA MET A 2 -3.28 -30.88 -7.91
C MET A 2 -3.00 -30.76 -6.42
N ASN A 3 -1.91 -30.09 -6.04
CA ASN A 3 -1.66 -29.74 -4.64
C ASN A 3 -2.50 -28.51 -4.27
N THR A 4 -3.40 -28.71 -3.33
CA THR A 4 -4.23 -27.71 -2.68
C THR A 4 -3.36 -26.78 -1.82
N PHE A 5 -3.15 -25.55 -2.28
CA PHE A 5 -2.54 -24.51 -1.46
C PHE A 5 -3.52 -24.06 -0.36
N SER A 6 -3.26 -24.48 0.88
CA SER A 6 -4.08 -24.15 2.06
C SER A 6 -3.79 -22.74 2.60
N LYS A 7 -4.85 -22.06 3.09
CA LYS A 7 -4.84 -20.71 3.71
C LYS A 7 -3.74 -20.52 4.77
N ASN A 8 -3.32 -21.60 5.43
CA ASN A 8 -2.30 -21.57 6.49
C ASN A 8 -0.87 -21.33 5.99
N HIS A 9 -0.60 -21.53 4.69
CA HIS A 9 0.73 -21.28 4.12
C HIS A 9 0.94 -19.80 3.75
N PHE A 10 -0.15 -19.07 3.48
CA PHE A 10 -0.11 -17.65 3.15
C PHE A 10 0.24 -16.77 4.37
N SER A 11 -0.27 -17.12 5.56
CA SER A 11 -0.10 -16.30 6.77
C SER A 11 1.32 -16.36 7.35
N LYS A 12 1.98 -17.52 7.33
CA LYS A 12 3.33 -17.69 7.91
C LYS A 12 4.43 -16.99 7.12
N PHE A 13 4.23 -16.71 5.83
CA PHE A 13 5.25 -16.09 4.97
C PHE A 13 5.43 -14.58 5.24
N PHE A 14 4.45 -13.94 5.89
CA PHE A 14 4.44 -12.49 6.13
C PHE A 14 5.16 -12.05 7.41
N LEU A 15 5.41 -12.96 8.37
CA LEU A 15 5.54 -12.57 9.78
C LEU A 15 6.95 -12.42 10.35
N ARG A 16 8.03 -12.82 9.66
CA ARG A 16 9.38 -12.73 10.27
C ARG A 16 10.43 -12.26 9.27
N LYS A 17 10.71 -10.95 9.32
CA LYS A 17 11.80 -10.20 8.65
C LYS A 17 11.96 -10.46 7.13
N LYS A 18 11.62 -9.42 6.37
CA LYS A 18 11.63 -9.27 4.90
C LYS A 18 10.43 -9.91 4.21
N ILE A 19 9.43 -9.08 3.91
CA ILE A 19 8.43 -9.38 2.87
C ILE A 19 9.20 -9.67 1.58
N LYS A 20 9.15 -10.92 1.10
CA LYS A 20 9.90 -11.40 -0.08
C LYS A 20 8.92 -11.65 -1.22
N ILE A 21 8.79 -10.71 -2.15
CA ILE A 21 7.93 -10.86 -3.32
C ILE A 21 8.75 -11.46 -4.47
N ILE A 22 8.24 -12.54 -5.08
CA ILE A 22 8.89 -13.31 -6.15
C ILE A 22 8.55 -12.68 -7.49
N TYR A 23 9.56 -12.26 -8.27
CA TYR A 23 9.42 -12.05 -9.71
C TYR A 23 9.60 -13.39 -10.41
N LYS A 24 8.63 -13.81 -11.22
CA LYS A 24 8.87 -14.85 -12.24
C LYS A 24 8.88 -14.17 -13.60
N PHE A 25 10.06 -13.74 -14.03
CA PHE A 25 10.31 -13.51 -15.44
C PHE A 25 10.68 -14.86 -16.02
N ASN A 26 9.77 -15.49 -16.76
CA ASN A 26 10.15 -16.60 -17.63
C ASN A 26 9.74 -16.22 -19.05
N SER A 27 10.76 -15.95 -19.86
CA SER A 27 10.65 -15.88 -21.31
C SER A 27 10.09 -17.21 -21.80
N ASN A 28 8.94 -17.11 -22.49
CA ASN A 28 8.23 -18.15 -23.24
C ASN A 28 7.06 -18.82 -22.49
N VAL A 29 5.87 -18.56 -23.07
CA VAL A 29 4.62 -19.34 -23.00
C VAL A 29 3.56 -18.86 -21.96
N LEU A 30 2.49 -18.26 -22.51
CA LEU A 30 1.11 -18.04 -22.00
C LEU A 30 0.75 -16.77 -21.18
N SER A 31 0.16 -15.79 -21.90
CA SER A 31 -1.02 -14.97 -21.57
C SER A 31 -1.30 -14.50 -20.12
N LEU A 32 -0.99 -13.21 -19.88
CA LEU A 32 -1.70 -12.17 -19.11
C LEU A 32 -2.28 -12.47 -17.72
N SER A 33 -1.56 -12.03 -16.68
CA SER A 33 -2.07 -11.20 -15.57
C SER A 33 -0.87 -10.75 -14.73
N ALA A 34 -0.28 -9.61 -15.09
CA ALA A 34 0.86 -9.05 -14.39
C ALA A 34 0.39 -8.39 -13.08
N TYR A 35 0.42 -9.13 -11.98
CA TYR A 35 0.28 -8.49 -10.67
C TYR A 35 1.62 -7.84 -10.26
N VAL A 36 1.71 -6.52 -10.41
CA VAL A 36 2.80 -5.74 -9.82
C VAL A 36 2.51 -5.54 -8.34
N TYR A 37 3.13 -6.36 -7.48
CA TYR A 37 3.17 -6.13 -6.03
C TYR A 37 4.55 -5.60 -5.64
N LEU A 38 4.65 -4.29 -5.46
CA LEU A 38 5.86 -3.58 -5.04
C LEU A 38 5.92 -3.50 -3.52
N PHE A 39 7.04 -3.85 -2.87
CA PHE A 39 7.37 -3.35 -1.51
C PHE A 39 8.88 -2.99 -1.45
N PRO A 40 9.30 -1.90 -0.77
CA PRO A 40 8.84 -1.60 0.58
C PRO A 40 8.12 -0.25 0.73
N GLY A 41 6.80 -0.24 0.52
CA GLY A 41 5.88 0.90 0.54
C GLY A 41 5.59 1.53 1.91
N ARG A 42 6.58 1.63 2.82
CA ARG A 42 6.44 2.38 4.06
C ARG A 42 7.08 3.76 3.90
N SER A 43 6.34 4.83 4.21
CA SER A 43 6.86 6.19 4.12
C SER A 43 7.36 6.53 2.70
N MET A 44 8.66 6.81 2.52
CA MET A 44 9.25 7.12 1.22
C MET A 44 9.04 6.02 0.17
N GLY A 45 8.99 4.75 0.58
CA GLY A 45 8.71 3.69 -0.38
C GLY A 45 7.27 3.75 -0.90
N ALA A 46 6.31 4.27 -0.12
CA ALA A 46 4.95 4.50 -0.59
C ALA A 46 4.92 5.55 -1.71
N ARG A 47 5.73 6.62 -1.57
CA ARG A 47 5.93 7.61 -2.64
C ARG A 47 6.51 6.99 -3.90
N THR A 48 7.54 6.15 -3.74
CA THR A 48 8.16 5.46 -4.87
C THR A 48 7.18 4.53 -5.57
N ALA A 49 6.35 3.80 -4.83
CA ALA A 49 5.33 2.91 -5.40
C ALA A 49 4.33 3.68 -6.26
N VAL A 50 3.83 4.81 -5.76
CA VAL A 50 2.93 5.71 -6.51
C VAL A 50 3.61 6.25 -7.77
N ALA A 51 4.86 6.71 -7.66
CA ALA A 51 5.61 7.24 -8.80
C ALA A 51 5.88 6.18 -9.88
N VAL A 52 6.22 4.95 -9.47
CA VAL A 52 6.39 3.82 -10.39
C VAL A 52 5.06 3.46 -11.05
N CYS A 53 3.97 3.41 -10.27
CA CYS A 53 2.64 3.13 -10.80
C CYS A 53 2.25 4.11 -11.91
N ASN A 54 2.37 5.42 -11.66
CA ASN A 54 2.10 6.44 -12.68
C ASN A 54 2.90 6.18 -13.97
N ARG A 55 4.22 5.95 -13.86
CA ARG A 55 5.07 5.68 -15.02
C ARG A 55 4.70 4.41 -15.79
N MET A 56 4.25 3.37 -15.10
CA MET A 56 3.82 2.12 -15.74
C MET A 56 2.48 2.31 -16.46
N CYS A 57 1.52 2.97 -15.79
CA CYS A 57 0.20 3.27 -16.34
C CYS A 57 0.24 4.24 -17.53
N ASP A 58 1.20 5.17 -17.56
CA ASP A 58 1.44 6.05 -18.72
C ASP A 58 1.82 5.27 -19.99
N ARG A 59 2.53 4.15 -19.83
CA ARG A 59 2.99 3.30 -20.95
C ARG A 59 1.96 2.26 -21.35
N GLN A 60 1.29 1.68 -20.37
CA GLN A 60 0.31 0.63 -20.56
C GLN A 60 -0.79 0.80 -19.53
N LYS A 61 -2.01 1.07 -20.01
CA LYS A 61 -3.20 1.07 -19.17
C LYS A 61 -3.33 -0.28 -18.45
N ASP A 62 -3.72 -0.24 -17.19
CA ASP A 62 -3.95 -1.41 -16.33
C ASP A 62 -2.71 -2.29 -16.07
N ALA A 63 -1.50 -1.77 -16.32
CA ALA A 63 -0.24 -2.45 -15.98
C ALA A 63 -0.06 -2.71 -14.48
N VAL A 64 -0.77 -1.95 -13.63
CA VAL A 64 -0.75 -2.09 -12.17
C VAL A 64 -2.19 -2.22 -11.68
N GLN A 65 -2.49 -3.34 -11.02
CA GLN A 65 -3.82 -3.64 -10.47
C GLN A 65 -4.13 -2.85 -9.19
N GLY A 66 -3.09 -2.50 -8.42
CA GLY A 66 -3.27 -1.75 -7.19
C GLY A 66 -1.97 -1.25 -6.56
N VAL A 67 -2.08 -0.24 -5.68
CA VAL A 67 -0.96 0.34 -4.93
C VAL A 67 -1.25 0.29 -3.43
N LEU A 68 -0.30 -0.26 -2.67
CA LEU A 68 -0.33 -0.26 -1.21
C LEU A 68 0.56 0.87 -0.66
N CYS A 69 -0.03 1.77 0.11
CA CYS A 69 0.63 2.93 0.71
C CYS A 69 0.64 2.82 2.23
N LEU A 70 1.67 2.22 2.82
CA LEU A 70 1.83 2.19 4.28
C LEU A 70 2.51 3.47 4.76
N SER A 71 1.91 4.13 5.76
CA SER A 71 2.41 5.38 6.33
C SER A 71 2.83 6.39 5.26
N PHE A 72 1.96 6.70 4.29
CA PHE A 72 2.32 7.65 3.23
C PHE A 72 2.64 9.02 3.86
N PRO A 73 3.82 9.60 3.62
CA PRO A 73 4.28 10.79 4.34
C PRO A 73 3.70 12.04 3.69
N LEU A 74 2.39 12.21 3.80
CA LEU A 74 1.59 13.22 3.13
C LEU A 74 2.09 14.64 3.40
N ASN A 75 2.55 14.93 4.61
CA ASN A 75 3.16 16.21 4.98
C ASN A 75 4.52 16.01 5.66
N VAL A 76 5.32 17.08 5.71
CA VAL A 76 6.49 17.15 6.61
C VAL A 76 5.98 17.31 8.04
N PRO A 77 6.61 16.69 9.06
CA PRO A 77 6.27 16.94 10.46
C PRO A 77 6.26 18.44 10.79
N GLY A 78 5.18 18.91 11.39
CA GLY A 78 5.01 20.32 11.75
C GLY A 78 4.73 21.29 10.58
N LYS A 79 4.61 20.79 9.33
CA LYS A 79 4.28 21.61 8.16
C LYS A 79 3.12 20.98 7.36
N PRO A 80 1.88 20.99 7.89
CA PRO A 80 0.73 20.36 7.24
C PRO A 80 0.48 20.87 5.82
N GLN A 81 0.74 22.15 5.53
CA GLN A 81 0.56 22.78 4.21
C GLN A 81 1.34 22.09 3.08
N THR A 82 2.41 21.37 3.40
CA THR A 82 3.19 20.60 2.40
C THR A 82 2.39 19.44 1.79
N PHE A 83 1.19 19.13 2.30
CA PHE A 83 0.34 18.07 1.73
C PHE A 83 -0.02 18.32 0.27
N VAL A 84 -0.19 19.59 -0.14
CA VAL A 84 -0.60 19.97 -1.50
C VAL A 84 0.42 19.48 -2.52
N GLU A 85 1.70 19.85 -2.36
CA GLU A 85 2.74 19.42 -3.29
C GLU A 85 3.00 17.91 -3.23
N ARG A 86 2.72 17.30 -2.07
CA ARG A 86 3.06 15.93 -1.74
C ARG A 86 2.00 14.92 -2.17
N SER A 87 0.78 15.37 -2.46
CA SER A 87 -0.32 14.56 -2.97
C SER A 87 -0.41 14.56 -4.50
N HIS A 88 0.37 15.38 -5.22
CA HIS A 88 0.36 15.44 -6.70
C HIS A 88 0.48 14.06 -7.35
N GLY A 89 1.39 13.21 -6.86
CA GLY A 89 1.55 11.86 -7.39
C GLY A 89 0.31 10.97 -7.17
N LEU A 90 -0.42 11.16 -6.06
CA LEU A 90 -1.65 10.44 -5.78
C LEU A 90 -2.79 10.89 -6.70
N HIS A 91 -2.90 12.20 -6.94
CA HIS A 91 -3.92 12.75 -7.85
C HIS A 91 -3.66 12.40 -9.32
N ALA A 92 -2.40 12.13 -9.68
CA ALA A 92 -2.01 11.70 -11.02
C ALA A 92 -2.38 10.24 -11.33
N LEU A 93 -2.64 9.42 -10.31
CA LEU A 93 -3.06 8.03 -10.53
C LEU A 93 -4.40 7.99 -11.27
N SER A 94 -4.44 7.21 -12.35
CA SER A 94 -5.63 7.02 -13.16
C SER A 94 -6.12 5.58 -13.05
N GLN A 95 -7.25 5.38 -12.38
CA GLN A 95 -7.99 4.10 -12.31
C GLN A 95 -7.32 2.96 -11.53
N THR A 96 -6.10 3.14 -11.01
CA THR A 96 -5.46 2.13 -10.14
C THR A 96 -6.02 2.18 -8.72
N SER A 97 -6.43 1.04 -8.16
CA SER A 97 -6.93 0.96 -6.78
C SER A 97 -5.83 1.24 -5.76
N VAL A 98 -6.11 2.04 -4.73
CA VAL A 98 -5.13 2.41 -3.70
C VAL A 98 -5.63 2.02 -2.31
N LEU A 99 -4.82 1.26 -1.57
CA LEU A 99 -5.01 1.07 -0.13
C LEU A 99 -3.97 1.87 0.64
N PHE A 100 -4.43 2.77 1.48
CA PHE A 100 -3.61 3.38 2.52
C PHE A 100 -3.69 2.56 3.81
N VAL A 101 -2.58 2.42 4.51
CA VAL A 101 -2.59 2.01 5.92
C VAL A 101 -1.80 3.04 6.69
N SER A 102 -2.45 3.74 7.60
CA SER A 102 -1.81 4.85 8.32
C SER A 102 -2.24 4.84 9.78
N GLY A 103 -1.39 5.41 10.62
CA GLY A 103 -1.67 5.51 12.05
C GLY A 103 -2.46 6.76 12.37
N THR A 104 -3.39 6.69 13.34
CA THR A 104 -4.16 7.89 13.75
C THR A 104 -3.31 8.92 14.48
N ALA A 105 -2.12 8.55 14.96
CA ALA A 105 -1.13 9.44 15.57
C ALA A 105 0.06 9.73 14.64
N ASP A 106 -0.10 9.55 13.32
CA ASP A 106 0.92 9.85 12.31
C ASP A 106 1.04 11.37 12.08
N ASN A 107 2.15 11.96 12.52
CA ASN A 107 2.43 13.39 12.35
C ASN A 107 2.84 13.78 10.91
N MET A 108 3.04 12.80 10.02
CA MET A 108 3.31 12.98 8.60
C MET A 108 2.09 12.68 7.73
N CYS A 109 0.96 12.24 8.32
CA CYS A 109 -0.26 11.95 7.60
C CYS A 109 -1.49 12.17 8.49
N GLN A 110 -1.93 13.42 8.61
CA GLN A 110 -3.13 13.73 9.38
C GLN A 110 -4.38 13.16 8.70
N GLN A 111 -5.31 12.61 9.48
CA GLN A 111 -6.49 11.91 8.96
C GLN A 111 -7.34 12.78 8.03
N ASN A 112 -7.62 14.02 8.44
CA ASN A 112 -8.36 14.99 7.66
C ASN A 112 -7.68 15.33 6.32
N LEU A 113 -6.34 15.46 6.32
CA LEU A 113 -5.59 15.76 5.09
C LEU A 113 -5.63 14.59 4.11
N LEU A 114 -5.45 13.36 4.60
CA LEU A 114 -5.53 12.18 3.75
C LEU A 114 -6.94 11.99 3.19
N GLN A 115 -7.97 12.18 4.02
CA GLN A 115 -9.37 12.12 3.58
C GLN A 115 -9.66 13.16 2.49
N ASN A 116 -9.20 14.41 2.65
CA ASN A 116 -9.35 15.46 1.63
C ASN A 116 -8.67 15.09 0.31
N VAL A 117 -7.48 14.49 0.37
CA VAL A 117 -6.76 14.00 -0.81
C VAL A 117 -7.54 12.87 -1.48
N MET A 118 -8.01 11.90 -0.71
CA MET A 118 -8.79 10.76 -1.23
C MET A 118 -10.10 11.21 -1.91
N LEU A 119 -10.77 12.25 -1.41
CA LEU A 119 -12.00 12.79 -2.00
C LEU A 119 -11.83 13.32 -3.41
N VAL A 120 -10.64 13.81 -3.76
CA VAL A 120 -10.33 14.38 -5.09
C VAL A 120 -9.51 13.44 -5.98
N MET A 121 -9.11 12.28 -5.47
CA MET A 121 -8.42 11.27 -6.26
C MET A 121 -9.36 10.67 -7.30
N LYS A 122 -8.87 10.52 -8.54
CA LYS A 122 -9.58 9.78 -9.61
C LYS A 122 -9.54 8.27 -9.39
N SER A 123 -8.53 7.80 -8.68
CA SER A 123 -8.33 6.40 -8.34
C SER A 123 -9.24 5.98 -7.19
N PRO A 124 -9.91 4.81 -7.27
CA PRO A 124 -10.64 4.26 -6.13
C PRO A 124 -9.65 4.04 -4.99
N SER A 125 -9.98 4.57 -3.81
CA SER A 125 -9.07 4.55 -2.67
C SER A 125 -9.77 4.17 -1.38
N ALA A 126 -9.07 3.44 -0.54
CA ALA A 126 -9.49 3.04 0.80
C ALA A 126 -8.36 3.32 1.80
N VAL A 127 -8.70 3.50 3.07
CA VAL A 127 -7.72 3.65 4.15
C VAL A 127 -8.07 2.75 5.32
N HIS A 128 -7.09 2.00 5.81
CA HIS A 128 -7.12 1.35 7.11
C HIS A 128 -6.38 2.20 8.13
N TRP A 129 -7.07 2.60 9.20
CA TRP A 129 -6.49 3.36 10.30
C TRP A 129 -6.05 2.42 11.41
N VAL A 130 -4.75 2.37 11.69
CA VAL A 130 -4.23 1.70 12.89
C VAL A 130 -4.35 2.68 14.05
N LYS A 131 -5.23 2.38 15.00
CA LYS A 131 -5.49 3.24 16.14
C LYS A 131 -4.22 3.45 16.98
N ASP A 132 -3.95 4.71 17.31
CA ASP A 132 -2.83 5.20 18.13
C ASP A 132 -1.43 4.87 17.57
N ALA A 133 -1.36 4.42 16.31
CA ALA A 133 -0.10 4.20 15.64
C ALA A 133 0.54 5.52 15.23
N ASN A 134 1.84 5.63 15.44
CA ASN A 134 2.64 6.71 14.88
C ASN A 134 2.98 6.46 13.39
N HIS A 135 3.78 7.34 12.78
CA HIS A 135 4.26 7.15 11.40
C HIS A 135 4.95 5.81 11.18
N GLY A 136 5.55 5.26 12.24
CA GLY A 136 6.19 3.96 12.23
C GLY A 136 5.24 2.76 12.40
N LEU A 137 3.92 2.97 12.38
CA LEU A 137 2.92 1.97 12.75
C LEU A 137 3.19 1.33 14.13
N ALA A 138 3.93 2.01 15.01
CA ALA A 138 4.14 1.55 16.37
C ALA A 138 3.03 2.12 17.25
N VAL A 139 2.42 1.25 18.05
CA VAL A 139 1.33 1.60 18.97
C VAL A 139 1.82 1.36 20.40
N ARG A 140 1.71 2.37 21.26
CA ARG A 140 2.09 2.22 22.68
C ARG A 140 1.19 1.16 23.34
N GLY A 141 1.79 0.16 23.98
CA GLY A 141 1.06 -0.90 24.67
C GLY A 141 0.64 -2.07 23.78
N ARG A 142 0.99 -2.10 22.50
CA ARG A 142 0.85 -3.27 21.62
C ARG A 142 2.22 -3.76 21.17
N THR A 143 2.34 -5.06 20.94
CA THR A 143 3.55 -5.64 20.34
C THR A 143 3.60 -5.32 18.85
N GLU A 144 4.80 -5.28 18.28
CA GLU A 144 4.98 -5.09 16.84
C GLU A 144 4.27 -6.20 16.06
N GLU A 145 4.35 -7.44 16.54
CA GLU A 145 3.70 -8.60 15.94
C GLU A 145 2.18 -8.43 15.85
N SER A 146 1.53 -7.95 16.91
CA SER A 146 0.08 -7.72 16.92
C SER A 146 -0.34 -6.66 15.91
N VAL A 147 0.46 -5.59 15.76
CA VAL A 147 0.17 -4.55 14.76
C VAL A 147 0.41 -5.08 13.36
N LEU A 148 1.49 -5.84 13.13
CA LEU A 148 1.76 -6.46 11.83
C LEU A 148 0.66 -7.46 11.45
N GLU A 149 0.14 -8.25 12.38
CA GLU A 149 -0.99 -9.16 12.12
C GLU A 149 -2.25 -8.42 11.67
N GLU A 150 -2.59 -7.30 12.31
CA GLU A 150 -3.70 -6.44 11.88
C GLU A 150 -3.46 -5.90 10.47
N VAL A 151 -2.31 -5.27 10.23
CA VAL A 151 -1.96 -4.67 8.93
C VAL A 151 -1.96 -5.72 7.82
N ASN A 152 -1.37 -6.88 8.06
CA ASN A 152 -1.32 -7.98 7.10
C ASN A 152 -2.72 -8.51 6.79
N SER A 153 -3.58 -8.65 7.81
CA SER A 153 -4.96 -9.12 7.62
C SER A 153 -5.74 -8.17 6.70
N GLN A 154 -5.57 -6.86 6.88
CA GLN A 154 -6.22 -5.84 6.06
C GLN A 154 -5.70 -5.82 4.63
N ILE A 155 -4.37 -5.91 4.45
CA ILE A 155 -3.76 -6.00 3.13
C ILE A 155 -4.25 -7.24 2.38
N ILE A 156 -4.25 -8.41 3.03
CA ILE A 156 -4.72 -9.65 2.42
C ILE A 156 -6.20 -9.53 2.03
N ALA A 157 -7.05 -9.03 2.93
CA ALA A 157 -8.47 -8.84 2.63
C ALA A 157 -8.68 -7.94 1.40
N TRP A 158 -7.96 -6.81 1.34
CA TRP A 158 -8.04 -5.88 0.21
C TRP A 158 -7.53 -6.50 -1.10
N VAL A 159 -6.39 -7.20 -1.07
CA VAL A 159 -5.85 -7.89 -2.25
C VAL A 159 -6.81 -8.95 -2.78
N LEU A 160 -7.50 -9.68 -1.91
CA LEU A 160 -8.47 -10.69 -2.33
C LEU A 160 -9.72 -10.09 -3.00
N GLN A 161 -10.06 -8.85 -2.70
CA GLN A 161 -11.20 -8.13 -3.29
C GLN A 161 -10.89 -7.49 -4.66
N HIS A 162 -9.60 -7.23 -4.94
CA HIS A 162 -9.16 -6.51 -6.15
C HIS A 162 -8.35 -7.44 -7.07
N LYS A 163 -8.77 -8.71 -7.17
CA LYS A 163 -8.17 -9.73 -8.04
C LYS A 163 -8.63 -9.65 -9.48
#